data_AF-A0A2U0S837-F1
#
_entry.id   AF-A0A2U0S837-F1
#
_cell.length_a   1.000
_cell.length_b   1.000
_cell.length_c   1.000
_cell.angle_alpha   90.00
_cell.angle_beta   90.00
_cell.angle_gamma   90.00
#
_symmetry.space_group_name_H-M   'P 1'
#
loop_
_entity.id
_entity.type
_entity.pdbx_description
1 polymer ?
#
loop_
_entity_poly.entity_id
_entity_poly.type
_entity_poly.pdbx_seq_one_letter_code
_entity_poly.pdbx_strand_id
1 'polypeptide(L)'
;MQLLFEFPQNWIILFFAFLGVWALLMFSRKKVGLRSEVKEQVYLAGAGLFSLFLMEVFATQSDMWHYIPGDWPVILWPTYVAAILFGYQLLRFIEERLVAAKSVIIH
;
A
#
# COMPACT_ATOMS: atom_id res chain seq x y z
N MET A 1 -16.52 12.16 -18.56
CA MET A 1 -15.48 11.38 -19.26
C MET A 1 -15.60 9.92 -18.83
N GLN A 2 -15.56 8.96 -19.76
CA GLN A 2 -15.60 7.54 -19.40
C GLN A 2 -14.18 7.06 -18.99
N LEU A 3 -13.87 7.20 -17.69
CA LEU A 3 -12.55 6.90 -17.09
C LEU A 3 -12.03 5.48 -17.36
N LEU A 4 -12.92 4.51 -17.64
CA LEU A 4 -12.51 3.13 -17.95
C LEU A 4 -11.89 2.97 -19.36
N PHE A 5 -12.16 3.89 -20.28
CA PHE A 5 -11.79 3.74 -21.69
C PHE A 5 -10.63 4.66 -22.14
N GLU A 6 -10.24 5.65 -21.33
CA GLU A 6 -9.13 6.59 -21.63
C GLU A 6 -7.92 6.41 -20.70
N PHE A 7 -7.77 5.23 -20.06
CA PHE A 7 -6.63 4.96 -19.20
C PHE A 7 -5.36 4.74 -20.05
N PRO A 8 -4.34 5.62 -20.01
CA PRO A 8 -3.19 5.49 -20.89
C PRO A 8 -2.41 4.20 -20.62
N GLN A 9 -2.07 3.46 -21.67
CA GLN A 9 -1.42 2.16 -21.59
C GLN A 9 -0.11 2.18 -20.79
N ASN A 10 0.63 3.28 -20.83
CA ASN A 10 1.86 3.49 -20.06
C ASN A 10 1.63 3.33 -18.55
N TRP A 11 0.49 3.78 -18.05
CA TRP A 11 0.14 3.69 -16.63
C TRP A 11 -0.20 2.26 -16.20
N ILE A 12 -0.80 1.47 -17.09
CA ILE A 12 -1.04 0.03 -16.87
C ILE A 12 0.30 -0.69 -16.75
N ILE A 13 1.24 -0.41 -17.66
CA ILE A 13 2.58 -0.99 -17.64
C ILE A 13 3.31 -0.66 -16.33
N LEU A 14 3.25 0.60 -15.88
CA LEU A 14 3.86 1.02 -14.62
C LEU A 14 3.24 0.33 -13.39
N PHE A 15 1.92 0.14 -13.38
CA PHE A 15 1.25 -0.60 -12.31
C PHE A 15 1.70 -2.06 -12.24
N PHE A 16 1.73 -2.75 -13.37
CA PHE A 16 2.20 -4.15 -13.41
C PHE A 16 3.70 -4.27 -13.16
N ALA A 17 4.52 -3.30 -13.59
CA ALA A 17 5.94 -3.24 -13.27
C ALA A 17 6.15 -3.07 -11.74
N PHE A 18 5.36 -2.21 -11.10
CA PHE A 18 5.34 -2.06 -9.64
C PHE A 18 4.99 -3.38 -8.95
N LEU A 19 3.88 -4.03 -9.35
CA LEU A 19 3.49 -5.33 -8.81
C LEU A 19 4.57 -6.41 -9.05
N GLY A 20 5.24 -6.38 -10.21
CA GLY A 20 6.32 -7.29 -10.55
C GLY A 20 7.55 -7.13 -9.68
N VAL A 21 8.02 -5.89 -9.47
CA VAL A 21 9.12 -5.58 -8.54
C VAL A 21 8.75 -6.03 -7.13
N TRP A 22 7.51 -5.79 -6.72
CA TRP A 22 7.03 -6.16 -5.40
C TRP A 22 6.97 -7.69 -5.21
N ALA A 23 6.50 -8.42 -6.23
CA ALA A 23 6.54 -9.88 -6.26
C ALA A 23 7.98 -10.40 -6.21
N LEU A 24 8.92 -9.83 -6.97
CA LEU A 24 10.33 -10.20 -6.95
C LEU A 24 10.97 -9.98 -5.56
N LEU A 25 10.72 -8.83 -4.94
CA LEU A 25 11.18 -8.56 -3.57
C LEU A 25 10.66 -9.61 -2.59
N MET A 26 9.39 -9.99 -2.71
CA MET A 26 8.76 -11.03 -1.91
C MET A 26 9.38 -12.42 -2.12
N PHE A 27 9.64 -12.80 -3.38
CA PHE A 27 10.30 -14.07 -3.69
C PHE A 27 11.74 -14.13 -3.20
N SER A 28 12.50 -13.03 -3.34
CA SER A 28 13.90 -12.95 -2.89
C SER A 28 14.06 -13.12 -1.37
N ARG A 29 13.09 -12.65 -0.59
CA ARG A 29 13.14 -12.65 0.89
C ARG A 29 12.60 -13.93 1.54
N LYS A 30 12.00 -14.84 0.78
CA LYS A 30 11.39 -16.10 1.26
C LYS A 30 12.37 -17.08 1.95
N LYS A 31 13.68 -16.77 1.91
CA LYS A 31 14.80 -17.53 2.52
C LYS A 31 15.08 -17.20 4.00
N VAL A 32 14.55 -16.10 4.54
CA VAL A 32 14.78 -15.70 5.95
C VAL A 32 13.53 -16.03 6.76
N GLY A 33 13.65 -16.76 7.88
CA GLY A 33 12.56 -17.39 8.64
C GLY A 33 11.45 -16.50 9.24
N LEU A 34 11.41 -15.18 8.93
CA LEU A 34 10.43 -14.19 9.39
C LEU A 34 9.12 -14.22 8.57
N ARG A 35 8.54 -15.41 8.36
CA ARG A 35 7.48 -15.62 7.35
C ARG A 35 6.07 -15.14 7.74
N SER A 36 5.70 -15.00 9.02
CA SER A 36 4.32 -14.60 9.38
C SER A 36 4.12 -13.08 9.30
N GLU A 37 5.03 -12.30 9.88
CA GLU A 37 4.90 -10.84 9.97
C GLU A 37 4.90 -10.15 8.61
N VAL A 38 5.71 -10.68 7.68
CA VAL A 38 5.78 -10.16 6.31
C VAL A 38 4.48 -10.44 5.56
N LYS A 39 3.81 -11.57 5.82
CA LYS A 39 2.51 -11.87 5.19
C LYS A 39 1.44 -10.88 5.63
N GLU A 40 1.43 -10.51 6.91
CA GLU A 40 0.49 -9.51 7.44
C GLU A 40 0.75 -8.13 6.84
N GLN A 41 2.00 -7.66 6.83
CA GLN A 41 2.38 -6.40 6.19
C GLN A 41 1.97 -6.35 4.73
N VAL A 42 2.15 -7.47 4.03
CA VAL A 42 1.86 -7.58 2.62
C VAL A 42 0.37 -7.57 2.35
N TYR A 43 -0.39 -8.33 3.13
CA TYR A 43 -1.84 -8.33 3.05
C TYR A 43 -2.40 -6.93 3.33
N LEU A 44 -1.89 -6.26 4.37
CA LEU A 44 -2.35 -4.95 4.80
C LEU A 44 -1.99 -3.86 3.77
N ALA A 45 -0.78 -3.89 3.20
CA ALA A 45 -0.36 -3.01 2.13
C ALA A 45 -1.16 -3.23 0.83
N GLY A 46 -1.40 -4.49 0.46
CA GLY A 46 -2.20 -4.83 -0.73
C GLY A 46 -3.67 -4.43 -0.58
N ALA A 47 -4.28 -4.73 0.57
CA ALA A 47 -5.65 -4.35 0.88
C ALA A 47 -5.83 -2.83 0.95
N GLY A 48 -4.89 -2.12 1.60
CA GLY A 48 -4.92 -0.66 1.67
C GLY A 48 -4.72 0.00 0.31
N LEU A 49 -3.80 -0.51 -0.52
CA LEU A 49 -3.63 -0.03 -1.89
C LEU A 49 -4.92 -0.21 -2.71
N PHE A 50 -5.56 -1.39 -2.61
CA PHE A 50 -6.82 -1.65 -3.30
C PHE A 50 -7.95 -0.74 -2.81
N SER A 51 -8.05 -0.50 -1.50
CA SER A 51 -9.04 0.40 -0.93
C SER A 51 -8.85 1.86 -1.38
N LEU A 52 -7.60 2.33 -1.43
CA LEU A 52 -7.28 3.68 -1.89
C LEU A 52 -7.54 3.85 -3.39
N PHE A 53 -7.25 2.81 -4.18
CA PHE A 53 -7.62 2.77 -5.59
C PHE A 53 -9.15 2.88 -5.78
N LEU A 54 -9.94 2.12 -5.02
CA LEU A 54 -11.41 2.22 -5.07
C LEU A 54 -11.91 3.61 -4.65
N MET A 55 -11.29 4.21 -3.63
CA MET A 55 -11.61 5.57 -3.19
C MET A 55 -11.32 6.60 -4.30
N GLU A 56 -10.18 6.49 -4.99
CA GLU A 56 -9.84 7.34 -6.14
C GLU A 56 -10.85 7.18 -7.28
N VAL A 57 -11.22 5.95 -7.63
CA VAL A 57 -12.24 5.68 -8.64
C VAL A 57 -13.57 6.30 -8.22
N PHE A 58 -14.01 6.10 -6.98
CA PHE A 58 -15.25 6.68 -6.48
C PHE A 58 -15.23 8.21 -6.53
N ALA A 59 -14.15 8.85 -6.06
CA ALA A 59 -14.02 10.29 -6.01
C ALA A 59 -14.00 10.95 -7.39
N THR A 60 -13.32 10.32 -8.35
CA THR A 60 -13.26 10.79 -9.73
C THR A 60 -14.55 10.56 -10.50
N GLN A 61 -15.30 9.48 -10.21
CA GLN A 61 -16.61 9.22 -10.83
C GLN A 61 -17.73 10.08 -10.24
N SER A 62 -17.60 10.48 -8.97
CA SER A 62 -18.60 11.28 -8.25
C SER A 62 -18.32 12.79 -8.31
N ASP A 63 -17.41 13.22 -9.17
CA ASP A 63 -17.07 14.65 -9.36
C ASP A 63 -16.51 15.34 -8.10
N MET A 64 -15.94 14.58 -7.15
CA MET A 64 -15.40 15.14 -5.90
C MET A 64 -14.03 15.80 -6.10
N TRP A 65 -13.24 15.30 -7.05
CA TRP A 65 -12.03 15.96 -7.55
C TRP A 65 -11.70 15.48 -8.96
N HIS A 66 -10.86 16.25 -9.67
CA HIS A 66 -10.45 15.96 -11.04
C HIS A 66 -8.93 15.92 -11.17
N TYR A 67 -8.45 14.91 -11.89
CA TYR A 67 -7.07 14.87 -12.33
C TYR A 67 -6.92 15.62 -13.65
N ILE A 68 -5.75 16.22 -13.86
CA ILE A 68 -5.38 16.80 -15.15
C ILE A 68 -5.28 15.63 -16.14
N PRO A 69 -5.90 15.73 -17.34
CA PRO A 69 -5.79 14.68 -18.35
C PRO A 69 -4.33 14.33 -18.65
N GLY A 70 -3.98 13.05 -18.50
CA GLY A 70 -2.61 12.54 -18.69
C GLY A 70 -1.82 12.32 -17.39
N ASP A 71 -2.14 13.04 -16.31
CA ASP A 71 -1.47 12.95 -15.01
C ASP A 71 -2.25 12.04 -14.06
N TRP A 72 -2.22 10.74 -14.37
CA TRP A 72 -2.84 9.75 -13.49
C TRP A 72 -2.05 9.56 -12.20
N PRO A 73 -2.71 9.33 -11.06
CA PRO A 73 -2.09 9.20 -9.74
C PRO A 73 -1.33 7.88 -9.53
N VAL A 74 -0.98 7.12 -10.57
CA VAL A 74 -0.29 5.82 -10.42
C VAL A 74 1.04 5.99 -9.67
N ILE A 75 1.68 7.16 -9.76
CA ILE A 75 2.88 7.48 -8.97
C ILE A 75 2.62 7.61 -7.47
N LEU A 76 1.38 7.91 -7.07
CA LEU A 76 0.95 7.97 -5.67
C LEU A 76 0.77 6.57 -5.08
N TRP A 77 0.52 5.55 -5.90
CA TRP A 77 0.27 4.19 -5.42
C TRP A 77 1.48 3.56 -4.68
N PRO A 78 2.74 3.70 -5.15
CA PRO A 78 3.92 3.39 -4.36
C PRO A 78 3.98 4.15 -3.02
N THR A 79 3.58 5.43 -3.01
CA THR A 79 3.58 6.24 -1.79
C THR A 79 2.54 5.75 -0.79
N TYR A 80 1.36 5.31 -1.27
CA TYR A 80 0.34 4.68 -0.44
C TYR A 80 0.86 3.39 0.20
N VAL A 81 1.50 2.52 -0.59
CA VAL A 81 2.09 1.28 -0.07
C VAL A 81 3.17 1.59 0.97
N ALA A 82 4.06 2.54 0.72
CA ALA A 82 5.07 2.95 1.68
C ALA A 82 4.46 3.51 2.97
N ALA A 83 3.43 4.36 2.86
CA ALA A 83 2.73 4.95 4.00
C ALA A 83 2.02 3.88 4.84
N ILE A 84 1.35 2.92 4.21
CA ILE A 84 0.67 1.82 4.91
C ILE A 84 1.68 0.94 5.66
N LEU A 85 2.79 0.57 5.00
CA LEU A 85 3.85 -0.22 5.64
C LEU A 85 4.47 0.54 6.82
N PHE A 86 4.74 1.84 6.65
CA PHE A 86 5.25 2.67 7.73
C PHE A 86 4.27 2.77 8.90
N GLY A 87 2.99 3.03 8.62
CA GLY A 87 1.94 3.10 9.65
C GLY A 87 1.81 1.79 10.43
N TYR A 88 1.89 0.64 9.75
CA TYR A 88 1.92 -0.66 10.42
C TYR A 88 3.13 -0.82 11.35
N GLN A 89 4.34 -0.47 10.88
CA GLN A 89 5.55 -0.53 11.72
C GLN A 89 5.45 0.40 12.93
N LEU A 90 4.87 1.59 12.75
CA LEU A 90 4.70 2.57 13.82
C LEU A 90 3.72 2.07 14.89
N LEU A 91 2.55 1.54 14.49
CA LEU A 91 1.57 0.97 15.41
C LEU A 91 2.18 -0.15 16.25
N ARG A 92 2.91 -1.06 15.59
CA ARG A 92 3.58 -2.16 16.27
C ARG A 92 4.66 -1.66 17.23
N PHE A 93 5.46 -0.68 16.82
CA PHE A 93 6.46 -0.07 17.72
C PHE A 93 5.79 0.51 18.98
N ILE A 94 4.63 1.14 18.84
CA ILE A 94 3.86 1.65 19.97
C ILE A 94 3.35 0.50 20.85
N GLU A 95 2.79 -0.56 20.26
CA GLU A 95 2.30 -1.74 21.00
C GLU A 95 3.42 -2.42 21.80
N GLU A 96 4.59 -2.66 21.18
CA GLU A 96 5.75 -3.24 21.84
C GLU A 96 6.22 -2.39 23.03
N ARG A 97 6.22 -1.06 22.87
CA ARG A 97 6.58 -0.12 23.95
C ARG A 97 5.56 -0.09 25.07
N LEU A 98 4.26 -0.15 24.75
CA LEU A 98 3.18 -0.18 25.75
C LEU A 98 3.20 -1.49 26.55
N VAL A 99 3.43 -2.63 25.91
CA VAL A 99 3.55 -3.93 26.59
C VAL A 99 4.77 -3.96 27.51
N ALA A 100 5.93 -3.48 27.04
CA ALA A 100 7.14 -3.39 27.85
C ALA A 100 6.98 -2.43 29.04
N ALA A 101 6.28 -1.31 28.86
CA ALA A 101 5.97 -0.39 29.98
C ALA A 101 5.05 -1.06 31.02
N LYS A 102 4.09 -1.88 30.58
CA LYS A 102 3.19 -2.61 31.47
C LYS A 102 3.90 -3.69 32.29
N SER A 103 4.93 -4.35 31.75
CA SER A 103 5.69 -5.37 32.49
C SER A 103 6.59 -4.78 33.58
N VAL A 104 7.05 -3.54 33.43
CA VAL A 104 7.90 -2.84 34.42
C VAL A 104 7.11 -2.39 35.65
N ILE A 105 5.79 -2.21 35.55
CA ILE A 105 4.93 -1.74 36.66
C ILE A 105 4.52 -2.90 37.60
N ILE A 106 4.73 -4.15 37.20
CA ILE A 106 4.30 -5.36 37.94
C ILE A 106 5.46 -5.99 38.75
N HIS A 107 6.64 -5.35 38.78
CA HIS A 107 7.77 -5.72 39.64
C HIS A 107 8.17 -4.55 40.52
#